data_AF-A0A9P9NUS5-F1
#
_entry.id   AF-A0A9P9NUS5-F1
#
_cell.length_a   1.000
_cell.length_b   1.000
_cell.length_c   1.000
_cell.angle_alpha   90.00
_cell.angle_beta   90.00
_cell.angle_gamma   90.00
#
_symmetry.space_group_name_H-M   'P 1'
#
loop_
_entity.id
_entity.type
_entity.pdbx_description
1 polymer ?
#
loop_
_entity_poly.entity_id
_entity_poly.type
_entity_poly.pdbx_seq_one_letter_code
_entity_poly.pdbx_strand_id
1 'polypeptide(L)'
;MASGLRLLTSVENSDNDITVGTIKCTAPIPFGGQEEWLYLPTEKKFDLTRGSERKMVFECDEEERNHTGFMIDPGTAVLIIVDMQNYFLHPIYRDHAAGIAAVEPTLKVIERCRREGIQIAWLNWGINEQDLKTMAPAIQRGFSKSLGWHVGLGALLPDKQGRCLFTRSWNAELYEPLKAVALPGDLFFDKSRMSGLWSTKEPLHEYLRATGKQTLLFAGVNTDQCVFGTVSDAYSYGWDCVLVSDCTGTMTGRGAQELTEYQVSTNMGFVTNSNILCDAQMISSSKPELCLVRQHGSPFMTLKMLTLFEQMVDDFLPSLTLSVTWPKYHAKLGNTIKPKHLQSEPTIALHDIAASDGRASRSDLTYIVTLTDPDAPSRDNPKWSEMCHWIAANVSISEKTFSILPLPEHGLAEQILSIDESPDDVVEYRPPGPPKKTGKHRYVFLVFAPKNGTTEPLHLSKPKDRQHWGTGDERGGVRDWARENGLVPVAANFIYSKHKKQ
;
A
#
# COMPACT_ATOMS: atom_id res chain seq x y z
N MET A 1 -51.53 -22.72 -15.14
CA MET A 1 -50.89 -21.42 -14.90
C MET A 1 -49.42 -21.70 -14.71
N ALA A 2 -48.66 -21.78 -15.82
CA ALA A 2 -47.82 -20.71 -16.39
C ALA A 2 -46.62 -20.41 -15.48
N SER A 3 -45.35 -20.45 -15.88
CA SER A 3 -44.62 -20.75 -17.14
C SER A 3 -43.14 -20.81 -16.71
N GLY A 4 -42.35 -21.84 -17.01
CA GLY A 4 -41.67 -21.98 -18.30
C GLY A 4 -40.37 -21.14 -18.37
N LEU A 5 -39.22 -21.73 -18.06
CA LEU A 5 -37.94 -21.28 -18.60
C LEU A 5 -37.37 -22.41 -19.45
N ARG A 6 -37.57 -22.28 -20.77
CA ARG A 6 -37.06 -23.18 -21.80
C ARG A 6 -35.58 -22.91 -22.03
N LEU A 7 -34.81 -23.99 -22.18
CA LEU A 7 -33.58 -24.01 -22.95
C LEU A 7 -33.77 -23.29 -24.29
N LEU A 8 -32.89 -22.35 -24.60
CA LEU A 8 -32.63 -21.89 -25.96
C LEU A 8 -31.15 -22.09 -26.24
N THR A 9 -30.87 -23.14 -27.01
CA THR A 9 -29.71 -23.26 -27.86
C THR A 9 -29.79 -22.20 -28.96
N SER A 10 -28.73 -21.42 -29.16
CA SER A 10 -28.49 -20.74 -30.44
C SER A 10 -26.98 -20.62 -30.70
N VAL A 11 -26.46 -21.44 -31.61
CA VAL A 11 -25.96 -21.07 -32.95
C VAL A 11 -24.54 -20.51 -32.89
N GLU A 12 -23.58 -21.32 -33.35
CA GLU A 12 -22.31 -20.83 -33.86
C GLU A 12 -22.60 -19.84 -34.99
N ASN A 13 -22.20 -18.59 -34.81
CA ASN A 13 -21.94 -17.69 -35.91
C ASN A 13 -20.60 -16.99 -35.65
N SER A 14 -19.76 -17.11 -36.66
CA SER A 14 -18.41 -16.60 -36.84
C SER A 14 -18.23 -15.11 -36.51
N ASP A 15 -17.03 -14.80 -36.03
CA ASP A 15 -16.38 -13.49 -36.04
C ASP A 15 -17.02 -12.38 -35.22
N ASN A 16 -16.64 -12.30 -33.95
CA ASN A 16 -16.05 -11.10 -33.33
C ASN A 16 -15.65 -11.41 -31.89
N ASP A 17 -14.48 -12.03 -31.74
CA ASP A 17 -13.81 -12.15 -30.47
C ASP A 17 -13.25 -10.76 -30.11
N ILE A 18 -14.05 -9.94 -29.43
CA ILE A 18 -13.56 -8.68 -28.85
C ILE A 18 -12.99 -9.01 -27.49
N THR A 19 -11.70 -9.34 -27.48
CA THR A 19 -10.91 -9.26 -26.25
C THR A 19 -10.82 -7.78 -25.86
N VAL A 20 -11.65 -7.35 -24.91
CA VAL A 20 -11.53 -6.02 -24.28
C VAL A 20 -10.26 -6.05 -23.44
N GLY A 21 -9.23 -5.32 -23.89
CA GLY A 21 -7.96 -5.25 -23.19
C GLY A 21 -8.16 -4.77 -21.76
N THR A 22 -7.82 -5.62 -20.79
CA THR A 22 -7.80 -5.27 -19.37
C THR A 22 -6.69 -4.25 -19.16
N ILE A 23 -7.02 -3.05 -18.66
CA ILE A 23 -5.99 -2.13 -18.17
C ILE A 23 -5.37 -2.80 -16.94
N LYS A 24 -4.18 -3.37 -17.09
CA LYS A 24 -3.39 -3.82 -15.94
C LYS A 24 -2.89 -2.56 -15.23
N CYS A 25 -3.51 -2.21 -14.11
CA CYS A 25 -2.93 -1.24 -13.18
C CYS A 25 -1.56 -1.79 -12.76
N THR A 26 -0.47 -1.11 -13.11
CA THR A 26 0.89 -1.53 -12.70
C THR A 26 1.46 -0.64 -11.60
N ALA A 27 0.78 0.47 -11.28
CA ALA A 27 1.19 1.35 -10.20
C ALA A 27 0.88 0.71 -8.84
N PRO A 28 1.73 0.91 -7.82
CA PRO A 28 1.41 0.56 -6.44
C PRO A 28 0.11 1.22 -6.00
N ILE A 29 -0.79 0.46 -5.38
CA ILE A 29 -2.08 0.93 -4.86
C ILE A 29 -1.95 1.09 -3.35
N PRO A 30 -2.09 2.30 -2.78
CA PRO A 30 -2.01 2.50 -1.34
C PRO A 30 -3.25 1.99 -0.61
N PHE A 31 -3.02 1.39 0.56
CA PHE A 31 -4.03 0.98 1.52
C PHE A 31 -3.69 1.58 2.88
N GLY A 32 -4.60 2.37 3.45
CA GLY A 32 -4.42 2.99 4.77
C GLY A 32 -4.37 4.51 4.73
N GLY A 33 -4.03 5.11 5.87
CA GLY A 33 -3.90 6.57 6.06
C GLY A 33 -2.45 7.03 6.00
N GLN A 34 -1.89 7.48 7.12
CA GLN A 34 -0.49 7.94 7.16
C GLN A 34 0.55 6.80 7.11
N GLU A 35 0.13 5.58 7.45
CA GLU A 35 0.97 4.38 7.53
C GLU A 35 0.52 3.37 6.47
N GLU A 36 0.72 3.72 5.20
CA GLU A 36 0.18 2.97 4.06
C GLU A 36 0.90 1.64 3.81
N TRP A 37 0.13 0.63 3.44
CA TRP A 37 0.63 -0.53 2.68
C TRP A 37 0.52 -0.22 1.19
N LEU A 38 1.44 -0.75 0.39
CA LEU A 38 1.35 -0.65 -1.07
C LEU A 38 1.07 -2.02 -1.67
N TYR A 39 -0.07 -2.18 -2.34
CA TYR A 39 -0.32 -3.36 -3.16
C TYR A 39 0.30 -3.17 -4.54
N LEU A 40 1.18 -4.08 -4.94
CA LEU A 40 1.87 -4.10 -6.23
C LEU A 40 1.08 -5.00 -7.19
N PRO A 41 0.23 -4.47 -8.09
CA PRO A 41 -0.71 -5.34 -8.82
C PRO A 41 -0.05 -6.19 -9.90
N THR A 42 1.14 -5.81 -10.37
CA THR A 42 1.95 -6.60 -11.30
C THR A 42 2.45 -7.89 -10.65
N GLU A 43 2.89 -7.79 -9.41
CA GLU A 43 3.38 -8.92 -8.63
C GLU A 43 2.24 -9.61 -7.86
N LYS A 44 1.12 -8.91 -7.66
CA LYS A 44 0.02 -9.23 -6.72
C LYS A 44 0.53 -9.39 -5.28
N LYS A 45 1.42 -8.50 -4.86
CA LYS A 45 2.14 -8.58 -3.58
C LYS A 45 1.90 -7.32 -2.75
N PHE A 46 1.86 -7.45 -1.43
CA PHE A 46 1.77 -6.29 -0.54
C PHE A 46 3.15 -5.85 -0.04
N ASP A 47 3.39 -4.54 0.03
CA ASP A 47 4.57 -3.94 0.62
C ASP A 47 4.16 -3.19 1.90
N LEU A 48 4.57 -3.74 3.05
CA LEU A 48 4.32 -3.16 4.37
C LEU A 48 5.54 -2.37 4.86
N THR A 49 6.59 -2.27 4.06
CA THR A 49 7.90 -1.73 4.51
C THR A 49 7.91 -0.21 4.62
N ARG A 50 6.85 0.47 4.14
CA ARG A 50 6.74 1.94 4.11
C ARG A 50 7.97 2.60 3.49
N GLY A 51 8.49 1.98 2.42
CA GLY A 51 9.63 2.47 1.66
C GLY A 51 11.01 2.10 2.22
N SER A 52 11.09 1.17 3.18
CA SER A 52 12.38 0.72 3.71
C SER A 52 13.30 0.17 2.61
N GLU A 53 14.59 0.49 2.71
CA GLU A 53 15.64 -0.01 1.82
C GLU A 53 15.88 -1.52 1.99
N ARG A 54 15.53 -2.07 3.16
CA ARG A 54 15.70 -3.47 3.49
C ARG A 54 14.34 -4.14 3.61
N LYS A 55 14.08 -5.11 2.74
CA LYS A 55 12.81 -5.82 2.65
C LYS A 55 13.04 -7.32 2.77
N MET A 56 12.22 -7.97 3.58
CA MET A 56 12.13 -9.43 3.65
C MET A 56 10.86 -9.85 2.91
N VAL A 57 11.02 -10.66 1.86
CA VAL A 57 9.95 -11.02 0.91
C VAL A 57 9.40 -12.40 1.23
N PHE A 58 8.10 -12.46 1.48
CA PHE A 58 7.33 -13.67 1.75
C PHE A 58 6.53 -14.03 0.51
N GLU A 59 6.67 -15.27 0.04
CA GLU A 59 5.88 -15.83 -1.05
C GLU A 59 4.71 -16.64 -0.48
N CYS A 60 3.56 -16.61 -1.14
CA CYS A 60 2.44 -17.48 -0.83
C CYS A 60 1.68 -17.89 -2.08
N ASP A 61 0.87 -18.94 -1.95
CA ASP A 61 0.00 -19.38 -3.04
C ASP A 61 -1.14 -18.37 -3.26
N GLU A 62 -1.27 -17.89 -4.51
CA GLU A 62 -2.32 -16.96 -4.90
C GLU A 62 -3.71 -17.58 -4.77
N GLU A 63 -3.85 -18.87 -5.08
CA GLU A 63 -5.15 -19.56 -5.07
C GLU A 63 -5.75 -19.63 -3.66
N GLU A 64 -4.89 -19.66 -2.63
CA GLU A 64 -5.32 -19.69 -1.24
C GLU A 64 -5.52 -18.31 -0.61
N ARG A 65 -4.78 -17.28 -1.07
CA ARG A 65 -4.65 -15.99 -0.36
C ARG A 65 -5.08 -14.75 -1.16
N ASN A 66 -5.48 -14.90 -2.43
CA ASN A 66 -5.78 -13.79 -3.36
C ASN A 66 -4.60 -12.82 -3.62
N HIS A 67 -3.40 -13.16 -3.16
CA HIS A 67 -2.17 -12.42 -3.37
C HIS A 67 -1.00 -13.41 -3.40
N THR A 68 0.11 -13.06 -4.05
CA THR A 68 1.30 -13.90 -4.19
C THR A 68 2.30 -13.72 -3.05
N GLY A 69 2.06 -12.74 -2.15
CA GLY A 69 2.87 -12.59 -0.95
C GLY A 69 2.82 -11.20 -0.34
N PHE A 70 3.78 -10.94 0.54
CA PHE A 70 3.96 -9.64 1.18
C PHE A 70 5.42 -9.38 1.54
N MET A 71 5.76 -8.13 1.86
CA MET A 71 7.11 -7.70 2.25
C MET A 71 7.06 -6.93 3.55
N ILE A 72 8.03 -7.16 4.43
CA ILE A 72 8.17 -6.45 5.70
C ILE A 72 9.58 -5.88 5.84
N ASP A 73 9.74 -4.83 6.64
CA ASP A 73 11.06 -4.39 7.11
C ASP A 73 11.43 -5.17 8.39
N PRO A 74 12.48 -6.00 8.39
CA PRO A 74 12.89 -6.73 9.60
C PRO A 74 13.29 -5.80 10.76
N GLY A 75 13.76 -4.57 10.49
CA GLY A 75 14.17 -3.61 11.50
C GLY A 75 13.01 -3.04 12.32
N THR A 76 11.83 -2.93 11.72
CA THR A 76 10.59 -2.48 12.40
C THR A 76 9.70 -3.64 12.84
N ALA A 77 10.13 -4.89 12.60
CA ALA A 77 9.41 -6.09 12.99
C ALA A 77 9.77 -6.59 14.41
N VAL A 78 8.81 -7.31 15.01
CA VAL A 78 8.97 -8.06 16.27
C VAL A 78 8.33 -9.44 16.13
N LEU A 79 9.05 -10.50 16.53
CA LEU A 79 8.48 -11.83 16.74
C LEU A 79 7.96 -11.96 18.16
N ILE A 80 6.64 -12.07 18.32
CA ILE A 80 5.95 -12.26 19.58
C ILE A 80 5.62 -13.74 19.75
N ILE A 81 6.24 -14.37 20.75
CA ILE A 81 6.04 -15.78 21.09
C ILE A 81 5.16 -15.85 22.33
N VAL A 82 3.93 -16.34 22.15
CA VAL A 82 2.87 -16.27 23.16
C VAL A 82 2.80 -17.56 23.97
N ASP A 83 2.90 -17.42 25.30
CA ASP A 83 2.57 -18.44 26.31
C ASP A 83 3.19 -19.83 26.08
N MET A 84 4.39 -19.91 25.51
CA MET A 84 5.13 -21.17 25.37
C MET A 84 5.77 -21.59 26.69
N GLN A 85 4.95 -21.68 27.74
CA GLN A 85 5.32 -21.92 29.14
C GLN A 85 5.05 -23.36 29.55
N ASN A 86 5.69 -23.81 30.62
CA ASN A 86 5.52 -25.15 31.18
C ASN A 86 4.04 -25.48 31.47
N TYR A 87 3.24 -24.54 31.98
CA TYR A 87 1.82 -24.76 32.28
C TYR A 87 0.98 -25.19 31.07
N PHE A 88 1.37 -24.75 29.87
CA PHE A 88 0.64 -25.03 28.63
C PHE A 88 1.19 -26.23 27.88
N LEU A 89 2.51 -26.43 27.88
CA LEU A 89 3.17 -27.43 27.05
C LEU A 89 3.66 -28.65 27.81
N HIS A 90 3.99 -28.52 29.10
CA HIS A 90 4.61 -29.63 29.82
C HIS A 90 3.60 -30.78 30.01
N PRO A 91 3.97 -32.05 29.69
CA PRO A 91 3.06 -33.20 29.73
C PRO A 91 2.40 -33.47 31.10
N ILE A 92 2.98 -32.94 32.17
CA ILE A 92 2.42 -33.04 33.53
C ILE A 92 1.04 -32.37 33.66
N TYR A 93 0.76 -31.34 32.85
CA TYR A 93 -0.50 -30.62 32.92
C TYR A 93 -1.52 -31.11 31.90
N ARG A 94 -1.06 -31.41 30.69
CA ARG A 94 -1.92 -31.80 29.56
C ARG A 94 -1.11 -32.36 28.41
N ASP A 95 -1.78 -33.09 27.53
CA ASP A 95 -1.26 -33.46 26.21
C ASP A 95 -1.61 -32.37 25.19
N HIS A 96 -0.70 -31.40 25.01
CA HIS A 96 -0.84 -30.32 24.02
C HIS A 96 -0.03 -30.64 22.76
N ALA A 97 -0.42 -31.69 22.05
CA ALA A 97 0.32 -32.19 20.88
C ALA A 97 0.58 -31.11 19.81
N ALA A 98 -0.41 -30.26 19.51
CA ALA A 98 -0.26 -29.19 18.53
C ALA A 98 0.73 -28.11 18.99
N GLY A 99 0.67 -27.71 20.27
CA GLY A 99 1.62 -26.75 20.85
C GLY A 99 3.04 -27.29 20.91
N ILE A 100 3.21 -28.58 21.22
CA ILE A 100 4.52 -29.26 21.16
C ILE A 100 5.05 -29.33 19.73
N ALA A 101 4.20 -29.64 18.75
CA ALA A 101 4.58 -29.65 17.34
C ALA A 101 5.06 -28.27 16.85
N ALA A 102 4.54 -27.18 17.42
CA ALA A 102 4.93 -25.82 17.08
C ALA A 102 6.31 -25.40 17.63
N VAL A 103 6.87 -26.13 18.59
CA VAL A 103 8.16 -25.78 19.24
C VAL A 103 9.30 -25.75 18.24
N GLU A 104 9.50 -26.83 17.47
CA GLU A 104 10.64 -26.94 16.55
C GLU A 104 10.60 -25.90 15.43
N PRO A 105 9.46 -25.69 14.72
CA PRO A 105 9.31 -24.58 13.78
C PRO A 105 9.62 -23.23 14.40
N THR A 106 9.15 -22.98 15.63
CA THR A 106 9.41 -21.72 16.34
C THR A 106 10.90 -21.52 16.60
N LEU A 107 11.66 -22.57 16.94
CA LEU A 107 13.11 -22.48 17.13
C LEU A 107 13.84 -22.03 15.85
N LYS A 108 13.46 -22.57 14.69
CA LYS A 108 14.01 -22.17 13.39
C LYS A 108 13.69 -20.71 13.06
N VAL A 109 12.44 -20.30 13.31
CA VAL A 109 11.99 -18.92 13.10
C VAL A 109 12.75 -17.95 14.01
N ILE A 110 12.96 -18.28 15.29
CA ILE A 110 13.78 -17.47 16.21
C ILE A 110 15.19 -17.25 15.65
N GLU A 111 15.84 -18.32 15.17
CA GLU A 111 17.18 -18.22 14.60
C GLU A 111 17.20 -17.31 13.36
N ARG A 112 16.23 -17.48 12.45
CA ARG A 112 16.08 -16.63 11.27
C ARG A 112 15.85 -15.17 11.66
N CYS A 113 14.91 -14.91 12.57
CA CYS A 113 14.59 -13.57 13.04
C CYS A 113 15.82 -12.86 13.61
N ARG A 114 16.61 -13.54 14.45
CA ARG A 114 17.84 -12.98 15.02
C ARG A 114 18.87 -12.64 13.95
N ARG A 115 19.08 -13.52 12.97
CA ARG A 115 20.00 -13.26 11.85
C ARG A 115 19.60 -12.00 11.08
N GLU A 116 18.30 -11.78 10.91
CA GLU A 116 17.81 -10.60 10.19
C GLU A 116 17.61 -9.36 11.09
N GLY A 117 17.84 -9.46 12.40
CA GLY A 117 17.67 -8.34 13.34
C GLY A 117 16.22 -8.06 13.74
N ILE A 118 15.31 -9.02 13.52
CA ILE A 118 13.95 -8.99 14.04
C ILE A 118 14.01 -9.23 15.55
N GLN A 119 13.41 -8.32 16.32
CA GLN A 119 13.42 -8.39 17.78
C GLN A 119 12.56 -9.56 18.27
N ILE A 120 13.08 -10.35 19.22
CA ILE A 120 12.34 -11.44 19.87
C ILE A 120 11.67 -10.92 21.14
N ALA A 121 10.37 -11.22 21.30
CA ALA A 121 9.58 -10.89 22.47
C ALA A 121 8.81 -12.13 22.98
N TRP A 122 9.08 -12.51 24.23
CA TRP A 122 8.37 -13.54 24.96
C TRP A 122 7.20 -12.91 25.71
N LEU A 123 5.97 -13.24 25.30
CA LEU A 123 4.74 -12.72 25.90
C LEU A 123 4.05 -13.84 26.66
N ASN A 124 4.08 -13.78 27.99
CA ASN A 124 3.74 -14.92 28.84
C ASN A 124 2.73 -14.55 29.92
N TRP A 125 1.89 -15.50 30.33
CA TRP A 125 1.11 -15.34 31.55
C TRP A 125 2.05 -15.19 32.76
N GLY A 126 1.92 -14.06 33.44
CA GLY A 126 2.72 -13.74 34.62
C GLY A 126 1.92 -12.85 35.54
N ILE A 127 1.02 -13.44 36.33
CA ILE A 127 0.16 -12.67 37.22
C ILE A 127 0.78 -12.45 38.60
N ASN A 128 0.33 -11.40 39.28
CA ASN A 128 0.62 -11.11 40.67
C ASN A 128 -0.69 -10.95 41.48
N GLU A 129 -0.57 -10.61 42.77
CA GLU A 129 -1.73 -10.46 43.66
C GLU A 129 -2.67 -9.32 43.26
N GLN A 130 -2.13 -8.24 42.70
CA GLN A 130 -2.94 -7.11 42.26
C GLN A 130 -3.74 -7.46 41.00
N ASP A 131 -3.17 -8.27 40.11
CA ASP A 131 -3.87 -8.75 38.92
C ASP A 131 -5.07 -9.59 39.29
N LEU A 132 -4.92 -10.52 40.24
CA LEU A 132 -6.04 -11.35 40.72
C LEU A 132 -7.19 -10.52 41.29
N LYS A 133 -6.89 -9.43 41.99
CA LYS A 133 -7.90 -8.53 42.58
C LYS A 133 -8.67 -7.74 41.53
N THR A 134 -8.02 -7.39 40.43
CA THR A 134 -8.62 -6.55 39.37
C THR A 134 -9.07 -7.37 38.16
N MET A 135 -8.89 -8.70 38.19
CA MET A 135 -9.19 -9.58 37.07
C MET A 135 -10.68 -9.64 36.76
N ALA A 136 -11.01 -9.56 35.47
CA ALA A 136 -12.38 -9.72 35.03
C ALA A 136 -12.91 -11.13 35.41
N PRO A 137 -14.14 -11.25 35.94
CA PRO A 137 -14.71 -12.54 36.34
C PRO A 137 -14.74 -13.59 35.22
N ALA A 138 -14.93 -13.16 33.96
CA ALA A 138 -14.94 -14.06 32.80
C ALA A 138 -13.62 -14.81 32.63
N ILE A 139 -12.50 -14.17 32.96
CA ILE A 139 -11.16 -14.76 32.87
C ILE A 139 -10.96 -15.75 34.01
N GLN A 140 -11.28 -15.35 35.23
CA GLN A 140 -11.23 -16.26 36.39
C GLN A 140 -12.10 -17.50 36.18
N ARG A 141 -13.29 -17.32 35.57
CA ARG A 141 -14.19 -18.43 35.22
C ARG A 141 -13.53 -19.44 34.28
N GLY A 142 -12.85 -18.96 33.24
CA GLY A 142 -12.14 -19.82 32.29
C GLY A 142 -11.09 -20.71 32.95
N PHE A 143 -10.46 -20.21 34.03
CA PHE A 143 -9.45 -20.96 34.78
C PHE A 143 -9.97 -21.68 36.03
N SER A 144 -11.29 -21.75 36.24
CA SER A 144 -11.86 -22.22 37.49
C SER A 144 -11.66 -23.72 37.73
N LYS A 145 -11.14 -24.05 38.92
CA LYS A 145 -11.05 -25.43 39.43
C LYS A 145 -12.39 -26.01 39.83
N SER A 146 -13.27 -25.20 40.41
CA SER A 146 -14.59 -25.68 40.87
C SER A 146 -15.49 -26.11 39.72
N LEU A 147 -15.28 -25.55 38.54
CA LEU A 147 -15.98 -25.95 37.32
C LEU A 147 -15.30 -27.14 36.61
N GLY A 148 -14.08 -27.51 37.01
CA GLY A 148 -13.29 -28.58 36.42
C GLY A 148 -12.54 -28.19 35.13
N TRP A 149 -12.39 -26.89 34.86
CA TRP A 149 -11.86 -26.43 33.56
C TRP A 149 -10.33 -26.33 33.62
N HIS A 150 -9.78 -25.77 34.70
CA HIS A 150 -8.33 -25.66 34.95
C HIS A 150 -8.02 -25.69 36.46
N VAL A 151 -6.75 -25.54 36.84
CA VAL A 151 -6.31 -25.69 38.25
C VAL A 151 -6.66 -24.49 39.14
N GLY A 152 -7.08 -23.36 38.56
CA GLY A 152 -7.31 -22.09 39.26
C GLY A 152 -6.11 -21.14 39.15
N LEU A 153 -6.33 -19.91 38.66
CA LEU A 153 -5.28 -18.89 38.65
C LEU A 153 -4.81 -18.58 40.08
N GLY A 154 -3.48 -18.55 40.28
CA GLY A 154 -2.87 -18.30 41.58
C GLY A 154 -2.98 -19.43 42.60
N ALA A 155 -3.61 -20.56 42.28
CA ALA A 155 -3.65 -21.74 43.15
C ALA A 155 -2.24 -22.33 43.34
N LEU A 156 -1.93 -22.81 44.54
CA LEU A 156 -0.66 -23.49 44.81
C LEU A 156 -0.63 -24.87 44.12
N LEU A 157 0.33 -25.08 43.23
CA LEU A 157 0.52 -26.33 42.51
C LEU A 157 1.45 -27.30 43.27
N PRO A 158 1.35 -28.62 43.03
CA PRO A 158 2.18 -29.64 43.71
C PRO A 158 3.68 -29.49 43.43
N ASP A 159 4.49 -30.25 44.16
CA ASP A 159 5.91 -30.53 43.84
C ASP A 159 6.77 -29.30 43.52
N LYS A 160 6.56 -28.21 44.27
CA LYS A 160 7.29 -26.93 44.12
C LYS A 160 7.12 -26.25 42.75
N GLN A 161 6.08 -26.61 41.99
CA GLN A 161 5.75 -25.97 40.70
C GLN A 161 5.32 -24.49 40.85
N GLY A 162 5.07 -24.04 42.09
CA GLY A 162 4.72 -22.68 42.45
C GLY A 162 3.22 -22.41 42.32
N ARG A 163 2.84 -21.13 42.31
CA ARG A 163 1.44 -20.73 42.11
C ARG A 163 1.12 -20.69 40.62
N CYS A 164 -0.04 -21.20 40.25
CA CYS A 164 -0.52 -21.27 38.86
C CYS A 164 -0.45 -19.91 38.17
N LEU A 165 0.36 -19.85 37.11
CA LEU A 165 0.64 -18.70 36.24
C LEU A 165 1.14 -17.44 36.97
N PHE A 166 1.63 -17.59 38.21
CA PHE A 166 2.24 -16.48 38.93
C PHE A 166 3.65 -16.21 38.42
N THR A 167 4.04 -14.94 38.39
CA THR A 167 5.42 -14.55 38.08
C THR A 167 6.42 -15.32 38.94
N ARG A 168 7.55 -15.71 38.33
CA ARG A 168 8.65 -16.44 38.99
C ARG A 168 8.26 -17.82 39.55
N SER A 169 7.24 -18.45 38.99
CA SER A 169 6.90 -19.85 39.27
C SER A 169 7.35 -20.75 38.13
N TRP A 170 7.76 -21.98 38.43
CA TRP A 170 8.24 -22.93 37.40
C TRP A 170 7.20 -23.17 36.30
N ASN A 171 5.92 -23.26 36.67
CA ASN A 171 4.84 -23.45 35.70
C ASN A 171 4.67 -22.25 34.74
N ALA A 172 5.05 -21.04 35.18
CA ALA A 172 5.06 -19.83 34.36
C ALA A 172 6.40 -19.59 33.64
N GLU A 173 7.41 -20.44 33.84
CA GLU A 173 8.64 -20.35 33.04
C GLU A 173 8.43 -20.90 31.64
N LEU A 174 9.29 -20.46 30.70
CA LEU A 174 9.35 -21.01 29.35
C LEU A 174 9.56 -22.53 29.39
N TYR A 175 8.94 -23.22 28.43
CA TYR A 175 9.14 -24.63 28.22
C TYR A 175 10.59 -24.92 27.79
N GLU A 176 11.18 -26.00 28.30
CA GLU A 176 12.64 -26.24 28.33
C GLU A 176 13.38 -25.99 26.98
N PRO A 177 12.91 -26.48 25.82
CA PRO A 177 13.58 -26.23 24.54
C PRO A 177 13.64 -24.75 24.16
N LEU A 178 12.61 -23.98 24.50
CA LEU A 178 12.52 -22.55 24.21
C LEU A 178 13.31 -21.72 25.23
N LYS A 179 13.30 -22.17 26.49
CA LYS A 179 14.15 -21.61 27.55
C LYS A 179 15.64 -21.69 27.18
N ALA A 180 16.06 -22.80 26.57
CA ALA A 180 17.45 -23.03 26.16
C ALA A 180 17.94 -22.05 25.08
N VAL A 181 17.05 -21.51 24.24
CA VAL A 181 17.40 -20.56 23.18
C VAL A 181 17.13 -19.11 23.54
N ALA A 182 16.56 -18.83 24.71
CA ALA A 182 16.32 -17.46 25.17
C ALA A 182 17.65 -16.77 25.50
N LEU A 183 17.88 -15.56 24.96
CA LEU A 183 19.17 -14.87 25.06
C LEU A 183 19.08 -13.54 25.82
N PRO A 184 20.18 -13.08 26.44
CA PRO A 184 20.30 -11.71 26.90
C PRO A 184 20.13 -10.74 25.72
N GLY A 185 19.01 -10.01 25.67
CA GLY A 185 18.61 -9.15 24.55
C GLY A 185 17.22 -9.45 24.00
N ASP A 186 16.67 -10.63 24.29
CA ASP A 186 15.25 -10.89 24.09
C ASP A 186 14.41 -10.06 25.08
N LEU A 187 13.18 -9.72 24.71
CA LEU A 187 12.23 -9.01 25.56
C LEU A 187 11.33 -10.01 26.28
N PHE A 188 10.98 -9.72 27.53
CA PHE A 188 10.09 -10.55 28.33
C PHE A 188 8.96 -9.68 28.88
N PHE A 189 7.74 -10.04 28.55
CA PHE A 189 6.53 -9.34 28.97
C PHE A 189 5.60 -10.31 29.68
N ASP A 190 5.24 -9.95 30.91
CA ASP A 190 4.18 -10.62 31.65
C ASP A 190 2.84 -10.00 31.26
N LYS A 191 1.85 -10.84 30.95
CA LYS A 191 0.46 -10.45 30.74
C LYS A 191 -0.46 -11.07 31.79
N SER A 192 -1.53 -10.35 32.08
CA SER A 192 -2.54 -10.75 33.06
C SER A 192 -3.89 -11.13 32.43
N ARG A 193 -3.96 -11.14 31.10
CA ARG A 193 -5.16 -11.39 30.28
C ARG A 193 -4.78 -12.29 29.10
N MET A 194 -5.78 -12.68 28.30
CA MET A 194 -5.53 -13.50 27.11
C MET A 194 -4.62 -12.77 26.12
N SER A 195 -5.00 -11.54 25.75
CA SER A 195 -4.18 -10.63 24.95
C SER A 195 -3.09 -9.97 25.80
N GLY A 196 -1.91 -9.78 25.22
CA GLY A 196 -0.86 -8.93 25.79
C GLY A 196 -0.98 -7.44 25.45
N LEU A 197 -2.01 -7.06 24.68
CA LEU A 197 -2.23 -5.70 24.17
C LEU A 197 -3.60 -5.14 24.58
N TRP A 198 -4.29 -5.78 25.51
CA TRP A 198 -5.65 -5.42 25.94
C TRP A 198 -5.76 -4.01 26.55
N SER A 199 -4.64 -3.39 26.92
CA SER A 199 -4.56 -2.01 27.41
C SER A 199 -3.35 -1.30 26.85
N THR A 200 -3.47 0.01 26.63
CA THR A 200 -2.35 0.87 26.23
C THR A 200 -1.25 0.99 27.29
N LYS A 201 -1.53 0.54 28.52
CA LYS A 201 -0.59 0.49 29.66
C LYS A 201 0.12 -0.86 29.80
N GLU A 202 -0.15 -1.82 28.92
CA GLU A 202 0.58 -3.08 28.97
C GLU A 202 2.04 -2.87 28.55
N PRO A 203 3.01 -3.52 29.21
CA PRO A 203 4.44 -3.33 28.93
C PRO A 203 4.82 -3.56 27.45
N LEU A 204 4.20 -4.57 26.81
CA LEU A 204 4.40 -4.83 25.38
C LEU A 204 3.89 -3.65 24.54
N HIS A 205 2.69 -3.14 24.83
CA HIS A 205 2.11 -2.02 24.09
C HIS A 205 3.00 -0.77 24.20
N GLU A 206 3.43 -0.41 25.41
CA GLU A 206 4.31 0.73 25.64
C GLU A 206 5.64 0.58 24.89
N TYR A 207 6.25 -0.61 24.93
CA TYR A 207 7.48 -0.89 24.20
C TYR A 207 7.31 -0.71 22.68
N LEU A 208 6.28 -1.33 22.09
CA LEU A 208 6.04 -1.29 20.65
C LEU A 208 5.83 0.13 20.15
N ARG A 209 5.10 0.96 20.92
CA ARG A 209 4.89 2.38 20.60
C ARG A 209 6.15 3.21 20.77
N ALA A 210 6.87 3.04 21.87
CA ALA A 210 8.09 3.80 22.15
C ALA A 210 9.21 3.51 21.14
N THR A 211 9.23 2.32 20.56
CA THR A 211 10.26 1.88 19.61
C THR A 211 9.84 1.98 18.14
N GLY A 212 8.63 2.47 17.85
CA GLY A 212 8.13 2.64 16.49
C GLY A 212 8.00 1.33 15.71
N LYS A 213 7.74 0.20 16.40
CA LYS A 213 7.56 -1.09 15.75
C LYS A 213 6.23 -1.13 15.00
N GLN A 214 6.26 -1.65 13.78
CA GLN A 214 5.14 -1.60 12.84
C GLN A 214 4.57 -2.99 12.54
N THR A 215 5.44 -3.98 12.34
CA THR A 215 5.03 -5.35 11.97
C THR A 215 5.23 -6.33 13.12
N LEU A 216 4.20 -7.13 13.42
CA LEU A 216 4.20 -8.12 14.49
C LEU A 216 4.00 -9.51 13.89
N LEU A 217 5.00 -10.38 14.09
CA LEU A 217 4.96 -11.80 13.75
C LEU A 217 4.49 -12.57 14.99
N PHE A 218 3.49 -13.44 14.85
CA PHE A 218 2.88 -14.15 15.97
C PHE A 218 3.14 -15.66 15.90
N ALA A 219 3.63 -16.19 17.02
CA ALA A 219 3.82 -17.61 17.27
C ALA A 219 3.32 -17.96 18.69
N GLY A 220 3.16 -19.25 18.98
CA GLY A 220 2.86 -19.75 20.32
C GLY A 220 1.46 -20.33 20.50
N VAL A 221 0.98 -20.35 21.75
CA VAL A 221 -0.25 -21.07 22.12
C VAL A 221 -1.18 -20.23 22.99
N ASN A 222 -2.49 -20.46 23.00
CA ASN A 222 -3.24 -21.21 21.98
C ASN A 222 -3.62 -20.30 20.81
N THR A 223 -3.61 -20.85 19.59
CA THR A 223 -3.89 -20.13 18.34
C THR A 223 -5.17 -19.29 18.41
N ASP A 224 -6.31 -19.89 18.77
CA ASP A 224 -7.64 -19.28 18.82
C ASP A 224 -7.92 -18.46 20.09
N GLN A 225 -6.94 -18.39 21.01
CA GLN A 225 -7.12 -17.79 22.33
C GLN A 225 -6.12 -16.66 22.57
N CYS A 226 -5.00 -16.92 23.26
CA CYS A 226 -4.03 -15.87 23.60
C CYS A 226 -3.36 -15.29 22.35
N VAL A 227 -3.04 -16.13 21.37
CA VAL A 227 -2.46 -15.68 20.10
C VAL A 227 -3.47 -14.82 19.35
N PHE A 228 -4.66 -15.35 19.03
CA PHE A 228 -5.70 -14.59 18.33
C PHE A 228 -6.17 -13.35 19.08
N GLY A 229 -6.31 -13.41 20.40
CA GLY A 229 -6.66 -12.25 21.23
C GLY A 229 -5.61 -11.14 21.10
N THR A 230 -4.32 -11.50 21.11
CA THR A 230 -3.24 -10.52 20.91
C THR A 230 -3.23 -9.99 19.47
N VAL A 231 -3.46 -10.85 18.46
CA VAL A 231 -3.59 -10.44 17.05
C VAL A 231 -4.76 -9.47 16.85
N SER A 232 -5.92 -9.77 17.44
CA SER A 232 -7.14 -8.96 17.31
C SER A 232 -6.97 -7.56 17.92
N ASP A 233 -6.34 -7.47 19.09
CA ASP A 233 -5.99 -6.17 19.66
C ASP A 233 -4.91 -5.46 18.84
N ALA A 234 -3.87 -6.18 18.39
CA ALA A 234 -2.81 -5.61 17.56
C ALA A 234 -3.36 -4.97 16.27
N TYR A 235 -4.23 -5.71 15.58
CA TYR A 235 -4.96 -5.24 14.40
C TYR A 235 -5.79 -3.99 14.73
N SER A 236 -6.55 -4.01 15.82
CA SER A 236 -7.42 -2.89 16.21
C SER A 236 -6.62 -1.63 16.54
N TYR A 237 -5.41 -1.79 17.07
CA TYR A 237 -4.47 -0.69 17.32
C TYR A 237 -3.64 -0.30 16.09
N GLY A 238 -3.78 -0.98 14.95
CA GLY A 238 -3.16 -0.62 13.68
C GLY A 238 -1.74 -1.15 13.45
N TRP A 239 -1.34 -2.25 14.10
CA TRP A 239 -0.11 -2.96 13.74
C TRP A 239 -0.34 -3.94 12.60
N ASP A 240 0.69 -4.13 11.77
CA ASP A 240 0.64 -5.13 10.71
C ASP A 240 0.80 -6.51 11.34
N CYS A 241 -0.21 -7.37 11.19
CA CYS A 241 -0.24 -8.67 11.85
C CYS A 241 0.14 -9.78 10.86
N VAL A 242 1.09 -10.62 11.27
CA VAL A 242 1.50 -11.81 10.50
C VAL A 242 1.49 -13.03 11.43
N LEU A 243 0.60 -13.99 11.19
CA LEU A 243 0.57 -15.25 11.93
C LEU A 243 1.48 -16.29 11.27
N VAL A 244 2.35 -16.95 12.04
CA VAL A 244 3.18 -18.05 11.54
C VAL A 244 2.50 -19.37 11.92
N SER A 245 1.71 -19.93 11.00
CA SER A 245 0.69 -20.95 11.29
C SER A 245 1.23 -22.18 12.00
N ASP A 246 2.29 -22.80 11.47
CA ASP A 246 2.95 -23.98 12.03
C ASP A 246 3.81 -23.69 13.26
N CYS A 247 4.01 -22.42 13.62
CA CYS A 247 4.58 -21.98 14.88
C CYS A 247 3.49 -21.69 15.93
N THR A 248 2.23 -22.01 15.64
CA THR A 248 1.11 -21.92 16.58
C THR A 248 0.42 -23.26 16.78
N GLY A 249 -0.31 -23.41 17.89
CA GLY A 249 -1.10 -24.62 18.13
C GLY A 249 -2.22 -24.42 19.13
N THR A 250 -3.33 -25.14 18.95
CA THR A 250 -4.46 -25.12 19.88
C THR A 250 -5.03 -26.51 20.17
N MET A 251 -5.67 -26.64 21.34
CA MET A 251 -6.40 -27.83 21.78
C MET A 251 -7.93 -27.70 21.62
N THR A 252 -8.46 -26.54 21.22
CA THR A 252 -9.90 -26.27 21.20
C THR A 252 -10.68 -27.21 20.25
N GLY A 253 -10.00 -27.83 19.27
CA GLY A 253 -10.60 -28.72 18.27
C GLY A 253 -11.59 -27.99 17.36
N ARG A 254 -12.48 -28.72 16.68
CA ARG A 254 -13.61 -28.16 15.88
C ARG A 254 -13.19 -27.16 14.79
N GLY A 255 -12.01 -27.34 14.20
CA GLY A 255 -11.51 -26.44 13.17
C GLY A 255 -11.03 -25.08 13.69
N ALA A 256 -10.74 -24.95 14.99
CA ALA A 256 -10.38 -23.67 15.61
C ALA A 256 -9.07 -23.09 15.04
N GLN A 257 -8.09 -23.93 14.70
CA GLN A 257 -6.84 -23.52 14.07
C GLN A 257 -7.14 -22.89 12.70
N GLU A 258 -7.83 -23.63 11.83
CA GLU A 258 -8.14 -23.26 10.46
C GLU A 258 -9.05 -22.03 10.40
N LEU A 259 -10.04 -21.93 11.30
CA LEU A 259 -10.89 -20.76 11.41
C LEU A 259 -10.08 -19.52 11.80
N THR A 260 -9.17 -19.66 12.76
CA THR A 260 -8.33 -18.54 13.20
C THR A 260 -7.42 -18.07 12.07
N GLU A 261 -6.74 -18.99 11.39
CA GLU A 261 -5.89 -18.67 10.24
C GLU A 261 -6.68 -18.01 9.11
N TYR A 262 -7.89 -18.51 8.82
CA TYR A 262 -8.77 -17.92 7.84
C TYR A 262 -9.12 -16.47 8.21
N GLN A 263 -9.54 -16.22 9.44
CA GLN A 263 -9.89 -14.87 9.93
C GLN A 263 -8.69 -13.92 9.86
N VAL A 264 -7.50 -14.37 10.27
CA VAL A 264 -6.31 -13.52 10.21
C VAL A 264 -5.98 -13.17 8.77
N SER A 265 -5.92 -14.14 7.87
CA SER A 265 -5.53 -13.90 6.48
C SER A 265 -6.52 -13.12 5.64
N THR A 266 -7.81 -13.14 5.99
CA THR A 266 -8.84 -12.46 5.21
C THR A 266 -9.14 -11.06 5.73
N ASN A 267 -9.02 -10.83 7.04
CA ASN A 267 -9.54 -9.63 7.68
C ASN A 267 -8.51 -8.82 8.47
N MET A 268 -7.47 -9.45 9.02
CA MET A 268 -6.62 -8.82 10.05
C MET A 268 -5.16 -8.65 9.65
N GLY A 269 -4.70 -9.34 8.61
CA GLY A 269 -3.32 -9.29 8.16
C GLY A 269 -2.97 -10.50 7.30
N PHE A 270 -1.82 -11.12 7.57
CA PHE A 270 -1.24 -12.17 6.74
C PHE A 270 -1.00 -13.45 7.53
N VAL A 271 -0.97 -14.58 6.83
CA VAL A 271 -0.57 -15.88 7.39
C VAL A 271 0.57 -16.43 6.54
N THR A 272 1.60 -16.92 7.21
CA THR A 272 2.77 -17.60 6.61
C THR A 272 3.10 -18.86 7.43
N ASN A 273 4.16 -19.57 7.09
CA ASN A 273 4.68 -20.70 7.87
C ASN A 273 6.20 -20.58 8.06
N SER A 274 6.76 -21.42 8.92
CA SER A 274 8.16 -21.38 9.30
C SER A 274 9.09 -21.57 8.10
N ASN A 275 8.75 -22.44 7.15
CA ASN A 275 9.54 -22.67 5.95
C ASN A 275 9.61 -21.42 5.08
N ILE A 276 8.46 -20.80 4.76
CA ILE A 276 8.40 -19.57 3.97
C ILE A 276 9.18 -18.44 4.67
N LEU A 277 9.02 -18.29 5.99
CA LEU A 277 9.74 -17.28 6.77
C LEU A 277 11.26 -17.55 6.75
N CYS A 278 11.68 -18.80 6.89
CA CYS A 278 13.09 -19.18 6.86
C CYS A 278 13.71 -18.99 5.47
N ASP A 279 12.95 -19.24 4.40
CA ASP A 279 13.40 -19.15 3.00
C ASP A 279 13.19 -17.76 2.38
N ALA A 280 12.48 -16.86 3.08
CA ALA A 280 12.19 -15.51 2.63
C ALA A 280 13.44 -14.78 2.16
N GLN A 281 13.34 -14.16 0.98
CA GLN A 281 14.45 -13.49 0.34
C GLN A 281 14.67 -12.10 0.94
N MET A 282 15.92 -11.72 1.14
CA MET A 282 16.29 -10.37 1.54
C MET A 282 16.60 -9.53 0.31
N ILE A 283 15.90 -8.42 0.15
CA ILE A 283 16.19 -7.40 -0.85
C ILE A 283 16.76 -6.20 -0.10
N SER A 284 17.97 -5.77 -0.47
CA SER A 284 18.52 -4.48 -0.06
C SER A 284 18.73 -3.64 -1.30
N SER A 285 18.13 -2.46 -1.38
CA SER A 285 18.57 -1.46 -2.37
C SER A 285 19.94 -0.94 -1.95
N SER A 286 21.00 -1.47 -2.55
CA SER A 286 22.27 -0.74 -2.56
C SER A 286 22.04 0.56 -3.35
N LYS A 287 22.57 1.69 -2.88
CA LYS A 287 22.75 2.87 -3.76
C LYS A 287 23.31 2.36 -5.09
N PRO A 288 22.82 2.81 -6.25
CA PRO A 288 23.24 2.24 -7.51
C PRO A 288 24.72 2.59 -7.75
N GLU A 289 25.61 1.66 -7.44
CA GLU A 289 26.86 1.57 -8.16
C GLU A 289 26.51 1.22 -9.61
N LEU A 290 26.93 2.06 -10.54
CA LEU A 290 26.87 1.80 -11.97
C LEU A 290 27.54 0.46 -12.27
N CYS A 291 26.76 -0.62 -12.33
CA CYS A 291 27.21 -1.90 -12.85
C CYS A 291 26.39 -2.23 -14.09
N LEU A 292 26.98 -1.91 -15.25
CA LEU A 292 26.52 -2.31 -16.57
C LEU A 292 26.61 -3.83 -16.71
N VAL A 293 25.51 -4.55 -16.48
CA VAL A 293 25.37 -5.94 -16.92
C VAL A 293 24.46 -5.97 -18.14
N ARG A 294 25.06 -6.25 -19.30
CA ARG A 294 24.36 -6.62 -20.52
C ARG A 294 23.80 -8.03 -20.35
N GLN A 295 22.49 -8.21 -20.48
CA GLN A 295 21.93 -9.46 -20.96
C GLN A 295 20.93 -9.23 -22.08
N HIS A 296 21.13 -10.04 -23.13
CA HIS A 296 20.42 -10.04 -24.40
C HIS A 296 19.07 -10.77 -24.27
N GLY A 297 18.03 -10.24 -24.91
CA GLY A 297 16.93 -11.07 -25.45
C GLY A 297 15.48 -10.59 -25.29
N SER A 298 15.07 -9.55 -26.03
CA SER A 298 13.73 -9.31 -26.65
C SER A 298 12.44 -9.24 -25.78
N PRO A 299 11.34 -8.59 -26.23
CA PRO A 299 11.14 -7.14 -26.28
C PRO A 299 9.80 -6.75 -25.60
N PHE A 300 9.82 -6.21 -24.38
CA PHE A 300 8.57 -5.72 -23.75
C PHE A 300 8.51 -4.20 -23.67
N MET A 301 7.47 -3.66 -24.31
CA MET A 301 7.22 -2.25 -24.62
C MET A 301 6.74 -1.41 -23.42
N THR A 302 6.89 -1.90 -22.19
CA THR A 302 6.27 -1.32 -20.97
C THR A 302 7.17 -0.32 -20.25
N LEU A 303 8.49 -0.29 -20.55
CA LEU A 303 9.47 0.60 -19.90
C LEU A 303 9.43 2.06 -20.40
N LYS A 304 8.53 2.42 -21.31
CA LYS A 304 8.58 3.71 -22.02
C LYS A 304 7.75 4.84 -21.43
N MET A 305 6.83 4.57 -20.50
CA MET A 305 6.01 5.65 -19.91
C MET A 305 6.63 6.22 -18.63
N LEU A 306 7.26 5.39 -17.80
CA LEU A 306 7.93 5.77 -16.55
C LEU A 306 9.12 6.74 -16.77
N THR A 307 9.84 6.63 -17.89
CA THR A 307 10.99 7.50 -18.19
C THR A 307 10.61 8.85 -18.83
N LEU A 308 9.31 9.15 -19.00
CA LEU A 308 8.88 10.28 -19.83
C LEU A 308 8.69 11.60 -19.07
N PHE A 309 8.45 11.58 -17.76
CA PHE A 309 8.14 12.76 -16.93
C PHE A 309 9.12 13.04 -15.79
N GLU A 310 10.03 12.11 -15.47
CA GLU A 310 11.00 12.21 -14.35
C GLU A 310 11.80 13.53 -14.34
N GLN A 311 11.98 14.16 -15.50
CA GLN A 311 12.73 15.40 -15.65
C GLN A 311 11.91 16.66 -15.32
N MET A 312 10.57 16.59 -15.23
CA MET A 312 9.72 17.80 -15.21
C MET A 312 8.85 17.97 -13.97
N VAL A 313 8.36 16.89 -13.36
CA VAL A 313 7.53 16.96 -12.14
C VAL A 313 7.88 15.77 -11.26
N ASP A 314 7.78 15.95 -9.95
CA ASP A 314 7.89 14.85 -8.98
C ASP A 314 6.69 13.88 -9.16
N ASP A 315 6.87 12.60 -8.80
CA ASP A 315 5.80 11.61 -8.93
C ASP A 315 4.56 12.03 -8.13
N PHE A 316 3.38 11.93 -8.73
CA PHE A 316 2.12 12.32 -8.10
C PHE A 316 0.96 11.38 -8.47
N LEU A 317 0.03 11.22 -7.54
CA LEU A 317 -1.21 10.47 -7.76
C LEU A 317 -2.24 11.38 -8.44
N PRO A 318 -2.71 11.07 -9.66
CA PRO A 318 -3.71 11.89 -10.33
C PRO A 318 -5.05 11.76 -9.62
N SER A 319 -5.61 12.87 -9.15
CA SER A 319 -6.96 12.95 -8.57
C SER A 319 -8.02 13.36 -9.60
N LEU A 320 -7.60 13.90 -10.75
CA LEU A 320 -8.47 14.34 -11.83
C LEU A 320 -8.03 13.74 -13.18
N THR A 321 -8.99 13.62 -14.09
CA THR A 321 -8.72 13.31 -15.50
C THR A 321 -8.73 14.60 -16.32
N LEU A 322 -7.67 14.82 -17.11
CA LEU A 322 -7.52 15.98 -17.98
C LEU A 322 -7.88 15.66 -19.44
N SER A 323 -8.95 16.26 -19.93
CA SER A 323 -9.38 16.24 -21.34
C SER A 323 -8.93 17.51 -22.05
N VAL A 324 -8.14 17.36 -23.13
CA VAL A 324 -7.65 18.47 -23.96
C VAL A 324 -8.15 18.29 -25.39
N THR A 325 -8.95 19.23 -25.88
CA THR A 325 -9.65 19.12 -27.17
C THR A 325 -9.42 20.34 -28.07
N TRP A 326 -9.09 20.08 -29.33
CA TRP A 326 -9.14 21.03 -30.45
C TRP A 326 -10.31 20.67 -31.37
N PRO A 327 -10.77 21.56 -32.28
CA PRO A 327 -12.02 21.37 -33.05
C PRO A 327 -12.17 20.04 -33.82
N LYS A 328 -11.07 19.32 -34.10
CA LYS A 328 -11.08 18.02 -34.80
C LYS A 328 -10.13 16.98 -34.19
N TYR A 329 -9.47 17.30 -33.08
CA TYR A 329 -8.39 16.46 -32.53
C TYR A 329 -8.40 16.52 -31.01
N HIS A 330 -8.08 15.42 -30.37
CA HIS A 330 -8.04 15.31 -28.91
C HIS A 330 -6.66 14.81 -28.47
N ALA A 331 -6.17 15.25 -27.32
CA ALA A 331 -4.98 14.66 -26.71
C ALA A 331 -5.32 13.27 -26.15
N LYS A 332 -4.59 12.25 -26.60
CA LYS A 332 -4.74 10.85 -26.18
C LYS A 332 -3.38 10.32 -25.72
N LEU A 333 -2.88 10.83 -24.59
CA LEU A 333 -1.69 10.37 -23.87
C LEU A 333 -0.56 9.89 -24.80
N GLY A 334 -0.03 10.81 -25.63
CA GLY A 334 1.08 10.51 -26.54
C GLY A 334 0.69 10.26 -27.99
N ASN A 335 -0.54 10.58 -28.40
CA ASN A 335 -0.85 10.69 -29.83
C ASN A 335 -0.06 11.83 -30.49
N THR A 336 0.20 11.71 -31.78
CA THR A 336 0.93 12.74 -32.55
C THR A 336 -0.04 13.65 -33.29
N ILE A 337 -0.03 14.96 -33.01
CA ILE A 337 -0.87 15.96 -33.68
C ILE A 337 0.02 16.93 -34.47
N LYS A 338 -0.34 17.23 -35.71
CA LYS A 338 0.43 18.14 -36.58
C LYS A 338 0.28 19.59 -36.09
N PRO A 339 1.33 20.42 -36.15
CA PRO A 339 1.30 21.81 -35.66
C PRO A 339 0.14 22.65 -36.19
N LYS A 340 -0.26 22.43 -37.46
CA LYS A 340 -1.39 23.13 -38.10
C LYS A 340 -2.75 22.93 -37.41
N HIS A 341 -2.88 21.91 -36.56
CA HIS A 341 -4.10 21.60 -35.81
C HIS A 341 -4.05 22.08 -34.36
N LEU A 342 -2.91 22.65 -33.93
CA LEU A 342 -2.63 23.10 -32.58
C LEU A 342 -2.48 24.63 -32.53
N GLN A 343 -2.95 25.34 -33.56
CA GLN A 343 -2.76 26.80 -33.69
C GLN A 343 -3.73 27.60 -32.82
N SER A 344 -4.92 27.07 -32.58
CA SER A 344 -5.88 27.64 -31.63
C SER A 344 -5.65 27.04 -30.25
N GLU A 345 -5.99 27.82 -29.23
CA GLU A 345 -6.06 27.36 -27.84
C GLU A 345 -6.99 26.13 -27.73
N PRO A 346 -6.61 25.10 -26.95
CA PRO A 346 -7.47 23.95 -26.71
C PRO A 346 -8.56 24.26 -25.67
N THR A 347 -9.71 23.60 -25.81
CA THR A 347 -10.69 23.51 -24.74
C THR A 347 -10.21 22.49 -23.70
N ILE A 348 -10.20 22.89 -22.43
CA ILE A 348 -9.82 22.05 -21.30
C ILE A 348 -11.06 21.66 -20.51
N ALA A 349 -11.17 20.38 -20.17
CA ALA A 349 -12.14 19.88 -19.22
C ALA A 349 -11.45 18.99 -18.17
N LEU A 350 -11.76 19.23 -16.90
CA LEU A 350 -11.33 18.43 -15.77
C LEU A 350 -12.49 17.56 -15.29
N HIS A 351 -12.20 16.28 -15.04
CA HIS A 351 -13.19 15.31 -14.55
C HIS A 351 -12.70 14.67 -13.25
N ASP A 352 -13.61 14.55 -12.28
CA ASP A 352 -13.34 13.90 -11.00
C ASP A 352 -13.35 12.37 -11.16
N ILE A 353 -12.35 11.70 -10.56
CA ILE A 353 -12.19 10.24 -10.58
C ILE A 353 -13.10 9.58 -9.51
N ALA A 354 -13.55 10.31 -8.49
CA ALA A 354 -14.24 9.77 -7.31
C ALA A 354 -15.79 9.71 -7.41
N ALA A 355 -16.41 10.15 -8.51
CA ALA A 355 -17.86 10.24 -8.60
C ALA A 355 -18.53 9.02 -9.29
N SER A 356 -18.37 7.82 -8.73
CA SER A 356 -19.24 6.66 -9.07
C SER A 356 -20.63 6.76 -8.43
N ASP A 357 -20.81 7.70 -7.48
CA ASP A 357 -21.94 7.69 -6.54
C ASP A 357 -22.95 8.82 -6.78
N GLY A 358 -22.78 9.60 -7.88
CA GLY A 358 -23.71 10.67 -8.26
C GLY A 358 -23.79 11.84 -7.28
N ARG A 359 -22.94 11.89 -6.24
CA ARG A 359 -22.76 13.07 -5.39
C ARG A 359 -21.46 13.74 -5.78
N ALA A 360 -21.53 14.74 -6.65
CA ALA A 360 -20.41 15.63 -6.92
C ALA A 360 -20.02 16.32 -5.60
N SER A 361 -18.82 16.03 -5.09
CA SER A 361 -18.23 16.85 -4.03
C SER A 361 -17.93 18.20 -4.67
N ARG A 362 -18.76 19.21 -4.42
CA ARG A 362 -18.50 20.59 -4.82
C ARG A 362 -17.29 21.09 -4.03
N SER A 363 -16.10 20.84 -4.56
CA SER A 363 -14.93 21.60 -4.16
C SER A 363 -14.92 22.88 -4.99
N ASP A 364 -15.12 24.04 -4.36
CA ASP A 364 -14.95 25.37 -4.98
C ASP A 364 -13.45 25.69 -5.23
N LEU A 365 -12.64 24.66 -5.48
CA LEU A 365 -11.20 24.77 -5.74
C LEU A 365 -10.98 25.19 -7.19
N THR A 366 -10.08 26.15 -7.36
CA THR A 366 -9.59 26.58 -8.67
C THR A 366 -8.32 25.82 -9.05
N TYR A 367 -8.25 25.37 -10.29
CA TYR A 367 -7.11 24.62 -10.83
C TYR A 367 -6.30 25.46 -11.81
N ILE A 368 -5.00 25.13 -11.91
CA ILE A 368 -4.05 25.78 -12.81
C ILE A 368 -3.62 24.77 -13.85
N VAL A 369 -3.72 25.12 -15.12
CA VAL A 369 -3.27 24.30 -16.24
C VAL A 369 -2.04 24.92 -16.87
N THR A 370 -1.03 24.10 -17.13
CA THR A 370 0.21 24.53 -17.76
C THR A 370 0.54 23.67 -18.96
N LEU A 371 1.22 24.25 -19.95
CA LEU A 371 1.78 23.55 -21.10
C LEU A 371 3.30 23.77 -21.17
N THR A 372 4.08 22.69 -21.12
CA THR A 372 5.55 22.73 -21.16
C THR A 372 6.11 21.87 -22.31
N ASP A 373 7.22 22.32 -22.91
CA ASP A 373 8.00 21.57 -23.91
C ASP A 373 9.39 21.24 -23.33
N PRO A 374 9.64 19.99 -22.89
CA PRO A 374 10.94 19.55 -22.39
C PRO A 374 11.97 19.26 -23.48
N ASP A 375 11.58 19.27 -24.75
CA ASP A 375 12.43 18.85 -25.87
C ASP A 375 12.95 20.06 -26.67
N ALA A 376 12.75 21.29 -26.21
CA ALA A 376 13.19 22.50 -26.91
C ALA A 376 14.71 22.75 -26.79
N PRO A 377 15.44 23.14 -27.87
CA PRO A 377 15.02 23.26 -29.27
C PRO A 377 14.99 21.92 -30.03
N SER A 378 15.67 20.89 -29.53
CA SER A 378 15.58 19.52 -30.05
C SER A 378 15.75 18.51 -28.93
N ARG A 379 15.10 17.35 -29.07
CA ARG A 379 15.19 16.27 -28.10
C ARG A 379 16.63 15.79 -27.83
N ASP A 380 17.48 15.81 -28.85
CA ASP A 380 18.87 15.38 -28.74
C ASP A 380 19.77 16.43 -28.07
N ASN A 381 19.32 17.68 -27.97
CA ASN A 381 20.06 18.78 -27.35
C ASN A 381 19.10 19.84 -26.79
N PRO A 382 18.40 19.54 -25.67
CA PRO A 382 17.30 20.34 -25.14
C PRO A 382 17.81 21.57 -24.36
N LYS A 383 18.59 22.43 -25.02
CA LYS A 383 19.19 23.65 -24.42
C LYS A 383 18.18 24.70 -23.94
N TRP A 384 16.96 24.67 -24.44
CA TRP A 384 15.90 25.62 -24.05
C TRP A 384 14.84 24.98 -23.15
N SER A 385 15.09 23.74 -22.73
CA SER A 385 14.21 22.99 -21.86
C SER A 385 14.31 23.48 -20.41
N GLU A 386 13.22 23.69 -19.70
CA GLU A 386 11.83 23.56 -20.17
C GLU A 386 11.28 24.85 -20.78
N MET A 387 10.52 24.76 -21.87
CA MET A 387 9.89 25.94 -22.50
C MET A 387 8.41 26.06 -22.09
N CYS A 388 8.04 27.20 -21.49
CA CYS A 388 6.67 27.51 -21.08
C CYS A 388 5.80 27.98 -22.27
N HIS A 389 4.84 27.14 -22.67
CA HIS A 389 3.92 27.42 -23.77
C HIS A 389 2.60 28.05 -23.31
N TRP A 390 2.10 27.73 -22.12
CA TRP A 390 0.82 28.25 -21.63
C TRP A 390 0.70 28.11 -20.11
N ILE A 391 0.09 29.09 -19.45
CA ILE A 391 -0.35 29.01 -18.05
C ILE A 391 -1.74 29.64 -17.97
N ALA A 392 -2.73 28.83 -17.66
CA ALA A 392 -4.12 29.22 -17.46
C ALA A 392 -4.53 28.96 -16.00
N ALA A 393 -5.13 29.96 -15.35
CA ALA A 393 -5.65 29.87 -14.00
C ALA A 393 -7.19 29.81 -13.99
N ASN A 394 -7.76 29.56 -12.81
CA ASN A 394 -9.20 29.55 -12.57
C ASN A 394 -9.99 28.52 -13.40
N VAL A 395 -9.36 27.37 -13.71
CA VAL A 395 -10.06 26.26 -14.36
C VAL A 395 -10.90 25.52 -13.32
N SER A 396 -12.19 25.36 -13.58
CA SER A 396 -13.14 24.65 -12.70
C SER A 396 -13.47 23.24 -13.24
N ILE A 397 -14.03 22.38 -12.38
CA ILE A 397 -14.44 21.02 -12.76
C ILE A 397 -15.73 21.11 -13.58
N SER A 398 -15.78 20.40 -14.71
CA SER A 398 -16.96 20.37 -15.57
C SER A 398 -18.07 19.52 -14.93
N GLU A 399 -19.19 20.14 -14.53
CA GLU A 399 -20.37 19.45 -14.01
C GLU A 399 -21.17 18.74 -15.12
N LYS A 400 -20.65 17.63 -15.68
CA LYS A 400 -21.47 16.64 -16.41
C LYS A 400 -20.94 15.22 -16.20
N THR A 401 -21.86 14.38 -15.76
CA THR A 401 -21.72 12.95 -15.46
C THR A 401 -21.41 12.11 -16.72
N PHE A 402 -20.40 11.21 -16.67
CA PHE A 402 -20.57 9.73 -16.66
C PHE A 402 -19.33 8.90 -17.11
N SER A 403 -19.14 7.80 -16.37
CA SER A 403 -18.81 6.43 -16.80
C SER A 403 -17.37 6.03 -17.19
N ILE A 404 -16.89 4.97 -16.52
CA ILE A 404 -15.60 4.28 -16.69
C ILE A 404 -15.70 3.22 -17.82
N LEU A 405 -16.52 3.46 -18.85
CA LEU A 405 -16.63 2.57 -20.02
C LEU A 405 -16.49 3.37 -21.32
N PRO A 406 -15.78 2.85 -22.33
CA PRO A 406 -15.86 3.41 -23.68
C PRO A 406 -17.27 3.16 -24.21
N LEU A 407 -18.06 4.21 -24.41
CA LEU A 407 -19.35 4.11 -25.07
C LEU A 407 -19.16 3.62 -26.53
N PRO A 408 -20.03 2.73 -27.03
CA PRO A 408 -20.12 2.42 -28.45
C PRO A 408 -20.54 3.67 -29.24
N GLU A 409 -20.05 3.82 -30.46
CA GLU A 409 -20.48 4.84 -31.44
C GLU A 409 -21.98 4.75 -31.72
N HIS A 410 -22.81 5.33 -30.86
CA HIS A 410 -24.20 5.61 -31.16
C HIS A 410 -24.53 7.05 -30.75
N GLY A 411 -24.19 7.97 -31.65
CA GLY A 411 -25.13 9.01 -32.08
C GLY A 411 -25.66 10.01 -31.04
N LEU A 412 -24.90 10.34 -30.00
CA LEU A 412 -25.16 11.54 -29.21
C LEU A 412 -24.18 12.62 -29.63
N ALA A 413 -24.66 13.60 -30.38
CA ALA A 413 -23.94 14.83 -30.64
C ALA A 413 -23.60 15.48 -29.29
N GLU A 414 -22.31 15.64 -28.99
CA GLU A 414 -21.83 16.52 -27.93
C GLU A 414 -22.35 17.94 -28.21
N GLN A 415 -23.45 18.33 -27.58
CA GLN A 415 -23.73 19.74 -27.36
C GLN A 415 -22.88 20.19 -26.19
N ILE A 416 -21.66 20.60 -26.51
CA ILE A 416 -20.83 21.45 -25.66
C ILE A 416 -21.63 22.75 -25.48
N LEU A 417 -22.37 22.86 -24.38
CA LEU A 417 -22.80 24.16 -23.89
C LEU A 417 -21.52 24.87 -23.47
N SER A 418 -21.19 25.97 -24.16
CA SER A 418 -20.12 26.89 -23.79
C SER A 418 -20.27 27.24 -22.31
N ILE A 419 -19.33 26.77 -21.49
CA ILE A 419 -19.13 27.37 -20.18
C ILE A 419 -18.37 28.66 -20.49
N ASP A 420 -19.08 29.79 -20.39
CA ASP A 420 -18.68 31.14 -20.82
C ASP A 420 -17.60 31.80 -19.92
N GLU A 421 -16.77 31.02 -19.23
CA GLU A 421 -15.64 31.54 -18.48
C GLU A 421 -14.35 30.96 -19.07
N SER A 422 -13.76 31.73 -19.99
CA SER A 422 -12.40 31.49 -20.47
C SER A 422 -11.44 31.52 -19.27
N PRO A 423 -10.48 30.58 -19.16
CA PRO A 423 -9.48 30.61 -18.11
C PRO A 423 -8.75 31.96 -18.07
N ASP A 424 -8.36 32.41 -16.87
CA ASP A 424 -7.53 33.61 -16.74
C ASP A 424 -6.09 33.27 -17.16
N ASP A 425 -5.70 33.68 -18.36
CA ASP A 425 -4.37 33.46 -18.91
C ASP A 425 -3.30 34.26 -18.15
N VAL A 426 -2.52 33.58 -17.31
CA VAL A 426 -1.32 34.14 -16.66
C VAL A 426 -0.19 34.29 -17.68
N VAL A 427 -0.08 33.32 -18.60
CA VAL A 427 0.82 33.33 -19.74
C VAL A 427 0.07 32.86 -20.99
N GLU A 428 -0.09 33.76 -21.96
CA GLU A 428 -0.81 33.52 -23.22
C GLU A 428 -0.40 32.21 -23.92
N TYR A 429 -1.37 31.53 -24.51
CA TYR A 429 -1.14 30.30 -25.27
C TYR A 429 -0.21 30.52 -26.47
N ARG A 430 0.95 29.84 -26.47
CA ARG A 430 1.86 29.76 -27.61
C ARG A 430 1.76 28.37 -28.25
N PRO A 431 1.36 28.26 -29.52
CA PRO A 431 1.10 26.96 -30.13
C PRO A 431 2.36 26.08 -30.25
N PRO A 432 2.24 24.75 -30.08
CA PRO A 432 3.28 23.78 -30.39
C PRO A 432 3.85 23.96 -31.81
N GLY A 433 5.15 24.20 -31.89
CA GLY A 433 5.83 24.56 -33.14
C GLY A 433 7.27 24.06 -33.18
N PRO A 434 7.51 22.73 -33.21
CA PRO A 434 8.86 22.17 -33.19
C PRO A 434 9.67 22.68 -34.40
N PRO A 435 10.96 23.02 -34.24
CA PRO A 435 11.77 23.52 -35.35
C PRO A 435 11.99 22.49 -36.48
N LYS A 436 12.52 22.94 -37.62
CA LYS A 436 12.85 22.06 -38.75
C LYS A 436 13.98 21.11 -38.35
N LYS A 437 13.86 19.82 -38.73
CA LYS A 437 14.86 18.76 -38.50
C LYS A 437 15.16 18.40 -37.02
N THR A 438 14.28 18.72 -36.06
CA THR A 438 14.54 18.50 -34.62
C THR A 438 13.85 17.26 -34.01
N GLY A 439 13.20 16.42 -34.82
CA GLY A 439 12.51 15.24 -34.30
C GLY A 439 11.09 15.54 -33.79
N LYS A 440 10.52 14.58 -33.06
CA LYS A 440 9.23 14.76 -32.38
C LYS A 440 9.50 15.45 -31.04
N HIS A 441 8.73 16.49 -30.74
CA HIS A 441 8.74 17.17 -29.44
C HIS A 441 7.52 16.72 -28.63
N ARG A 442 7.72 16.58 -27.32
CA ARG A 442 6.68 16.38 -26.33
C ARG A 442 6.12 17.73 -25.92
N TYR A 443 4.80 17.81 -25.87
CA TYR A 443 4.07 18.93 -25.30
C TYR A 443 3.21 18.37 -24.18
N VAL A 444 3.52 18.77 -22.95
CA VAL A 444 2.94 18.18 -21.74
C VAL A 444 2.05 19.19 -21.06
N PHE A 445 0.81 18.79 -20.85
CA PHE A 445 -0.17 19.50 -20.04
C PHE A 445 -0.13 18.97 -18.61
N LEU A 446 0.01 19.87 -17.64
CA LEU A 446 -0.03 19.55 -16.21
C LEU A 446 -1.08 20.41 -15.53
N VAL A 447 -1.84 19.80 -14.63
CA VAL A 447 -2.84 20.46 -13.80
C VAL A 447 -2.33 20.50 -12.38
N PHE A 448 -2.46 21.65 -11.74
CA PHE A 448 -2.05 21.88 -10.36
C PHE A 448 -3.22 22.36 -9.50
N ALA A 449 -3.17 21.98 -8.22
CA ALA A 449 -4.05 22.47 -7.16
C ALA A 449 -3.23 23.24 -6.10
N PRO A 450 -3.84 24.18 -5.35
CA PRO A 450 -3.19 24.85 -4.24
C PRO A 450 -2.84 23.86 -3.12
N LYS A 451 -1.58 23.83 -2.65
CA LYS A 451 -1.12 22.94 -1.57
C LYS A 451 -1.88 23.16 -0.25
N ASN A 452 -2.33 24.39 0.00
CA ASN A 452 -3.04 24.77 1.21
C ASN A 452 -4.57 24.51 1.13
N GLY A 453 -5.07 23.98 0.01
CA GLY A 453 -6.51 23.74 -0.19
C GLY A 453 -7.38 25.00 -0.13
N THR A 454 -6.78 26.19 -0.32
CA THR A 454 -7.50 27.47 -0.29
C THR A 454 -8.42 27.62 -1.50
N THR A 455 -9.58 28.23 -1.27
CA THR A 455 -10.53 28.65 -2.31
C THR A 455 -10.35 30.13 -2.68
N GLU A 456 -9.42 30.85 -2.03
CA GLU A 456 -9.10 32.23 -2.36
C GLU A 456 -8.29 32.31 -3.68
N PRO A 457 -8.49 33.37 -4.50
CA PRO A 457 -7.73 33.55 -5.74
C PRO A 457 -6.22 33.55 -5.51
N LEU A 458 -5.51 32.66 -6.20
CA LEU A 458 -4.06 32.55 -6.08
C LEU A 458 -3.36 33.72 -6.80
N HIS A 459 -2.46 34.40 -6.10
CA HIS A 459 -1.55 35.38 -6.70
C HIS A 459 -0.35 34.68 -7.35
N LEU A 460 -0.57 34.12 -8.54
CA LEU A 460 0.47 33.40 -9.29
C LEU A 460 1.56 34.34 -9.81
N SER A 461 2.81 33.97 -9.63
CA SER A 461 3.96 34.65 -10.21
C SER A 461 4.06 34.35 -11.71
N LYS A 462 4.22 35.39 -12.53
CA LYS A 462 4.45 35.22 -13.97
C LYS A 462 5.94 34.94 -14.23
N PRO A 463 6.29 33.85 -14.95
CA PRO A 463 7.67 33.63 -15.40
C PRO A 463 8.25 34.85 -16.10
N LYS A 464 9.50 35.21 -15.76
CA LYS A 464 10.21 36.35 -16.38
C LYS A 464 10.45 36.15 -17.88
N ASP A 465 10.65 34.90 -18.29
CA ASP A 465 10.80 34.45 -19.67
C ASP A 465 10.15 33.07 -19.83
N ARG A 466 9.87 32.66 -21.08
CA ARG A 466 9.34 31.34 -21.40
C ARG A 466 10.42 30.26 -21.41
N GLN A 467 11.66 30.61 -21.75
CA GLN A 467 12.78 29.69 -21.70
C GLN A 467 13.17 29.40 -20.24
N HIS A 468 13.37 28.13 -19.89
CA HIS A 468 13.64 27.66 -18.52
C HIS A 468 12.61 28.14 -17.50
N TRP A 469 11.37 28.42 -17.93
CA TRP A 469 10.34 29.03 -17.08
C TRP A 469 10.81 30.31 -16.37
N GLY A 470 11.79 31.04 -16.92
CA GLY A 470 12.30 32.29 -16.37
C GLY A 470 13.14 32.16 -15.09
N THR A 471 13.51 30.94 -14.71
CA THR A 471 14.31 30.64 -13.50
C THR A 471 15.78 31.06 -13.65
N GLY A 472 16.30 31.06 -14.88
CA GLY A 472 17.70 31.39 -15.17
C GLY A 472 18.68 30.23 -15.03
N ASP A 473 18.23 29.08 -14.52
CA ASP A 473 19.01 27.86 -14.37
C ASP A 473 18.85 26.92 -15.57
N GLU A 474 19.91 26.22 -15.97
CA GLU A 474 19.83 25.17 -16.99
C GLU A 474 18.91 24.04 -16.47
N ARG A 475 17.80 23.80 -17.18
CA ARG A 475 16.70 22.86 -16.82
C ARG A 475 15.81 23.27 -15.64
N GLY A 476 15.83 24.53 -15.22
CA GLY A 476 14.73 25.05 -14.41
C GLY A 476 13.42 25.00 -15.20
N GLY A 477 12.34 24.59 -14.55
CA GLY A 477 11.13 24.18 -15.25
C GLY A 477 9.85 24.33 -14.44
N VAL A 478 8.79 23.67 -14.92
CA VAL A 478 7.46 23.75 -14.30
C VAL A 478 7.47 23.30 -12.83
N ARG A 479 8.40 22.42 -12.44
CA ARG A 479 8.59 21.95 -11.06
C ARG A 479 8.87 23.08 -10.07
N ASP A 480 9.88 23.89 -10.37
CA ASP A 480 10.36 24.91 -9.45
C ASP A 480 9.35 26.06 -9.37
N TRP A 481 8.78 26.43 -10.52
CA TRP A 481 7.68 27.39 -10.56
C TRP A 481 6.47 26.93 -9.73
N ALA A 482 6.05 25.67 -9.84
CA ALA A 482 4.95 25.14 -9.04
C ALA A 482 5.28 25.18 -7.53
N ARG A 483 6.53 24.88 -7.14
CA ARG A 483 6.98 24.92 -5.74
C ARG A 483 6.94 26.34 -5.18
N GLU A 484 7.41 27.33 -5.93
CA GLU A 484 7.40 28.76 -5.53
C GLU A 484 5.98 29.30 -5.35
N ASN A 485 5.02 28.81 -6.15
CA ASN A 485 3.61 29.20 -6.07
C ASN A 485 2.79 28.31 -5.13
N GLY A 486 3.42 27.39 -4.39
CA GLY A 486 2.73 26.52 -3.42
C GLY A 486 1.72 25.58 -4.07
N LEU A 487 2.03 25.06 -5.25
CA LEU A 487 1.16 24.21 -6.06
C LEU A 487 1.57 22.74 -6.00
N VAL A 488 0.58 21.84 -6.12
CA VAL A 488 0.78 20.38 -6.22
C VAL A 488 0.14 19.83 -7.48
N PRO A 489 0.81 18.95 -8.24
CA PRO A 489 0.26 18.37 -9.47
C PRO A 489 -0.87 17.37 -9.16
N VAL A 490 -1.94 17.41 -9.95
CA VAL A 490 -3.17 16.60 -9.76
C VAL A 490 -3.66 15.90 -11.03
N ALA A 491 -3.21 16.30 -12.21
CA ALA A 491 -3.45 15.58 -13.46
C ALA A 491 -2.40 15.92 -14.52
N ALA A 492 -2.25 15.03 -15.52
CA ALA A 492 -1.38 15.27 -16.66
C ALA A 492 -1.95 14.66 -17.95
N ASN A 493 -1.66 15.28 -19.08
CA ASN A 493 -1.88 14.72 -20.42
C ASN A 493 -0.77 15.21 -21.35
N PHE A 494 -0.51 14.53 -22.47
CA PHE A 494 0.54 14.98 -23.38
C PHE A 494 0.29 14.56 -24.82
N ILE A 495 0.93 15.28 -25.74
CA ILE A 495 0.93 14.99 -27.17
C ILE A 495 2.35 15.06 -27.71
N TYR A 496 2.58 14.41 -28.85
CA TYR A 496 3.76 14.69 -29.67
C TYR A 496 3.40 15.62 -30.82
N SER A 497 4.30 16.52 -31.18
CA SER A 497 4.22 17.24 -32.45
C SER A 497 5.53 17.17 -33.24
N LYS A 498 5.42 17.30 -34.56
CA LYS A 498 6.54 17.21 -35.50
C LYS A 498 6.34 18.17 -36.66
N HIS A 499 7.41 18.87 -37.04
CA HIS A 499 7.41 19.79 -38.16
C HIS A 499 7.13 19.07 -39.49
N LYS A 500 6.41 19.72 -40.43
CA LYS A 500 5.99 19.14 -41.71
C LYS A 500 7.16 18.78 -42.64
N LYS A 501 8.23 19.57 -42.58
CA LYS A 501 9.51 19.31 -43.26
C LYS A 501 10.50 18.79 -42.21
N GLN A 502 10.70 17.48 -42.17
CA GLN A 502 11.82 16.88 -41.45
C GLN A 502 12.84 16.38 -42.45
#